data_AF-A0A099T2W4-F1
#
_entry.id   AF-A0A099T2W4-F1
#
_cell.length_a   1.000
_cell.length_b   1.000
_cell.length_c   1.000
_cell.angle_alpha   90.00
_cell.angle_beta   90.00
_cell.angle_gamma   90.00
#
_symmetry.space_group_name_H-M   'P 1'
#
loop_
_entity.id
_entity.type
_entity.pdbx_description
1 polymer ?
#
loop_
_entity_poly.entity_id
_entity_poly.type
_entity_poly.pdbx_seq_one_letter_code
_entity_poly.pdbx_strand_id
1 'polypeptide(L)' 'MMKCYDCMEEGKDTEAVAVCIVCGKGLCMDHSKELPLPVSVGNPPNVKHLHNSLPRIMCNYCLSNTIEDGFD' A
#
# COMPACT_ATOMS: atom_id res chain seq x y z
N MET A 1 -13.79 15.31 4.23
CA MET A 1 -13.43 14.15 3.38
C MET A 1 -11.91 14.03 3.44
N MET A 2 -11.35 12.82 3.45
CA MET A 2 -9.92 12.63 3.72
C MET A 2 -9.08 13.07 2.52
N LYS A 3 -8.00 13.82 2.74
CA LYS A 3 -7.18 14.41 1.67
C LYS A 3 -5.95 13.56 1.35
N CYS A 4 -5.44 13.68 0.13
CA CYS A 4 -4.18 13.09 -0.25
C CYS A 4 -3.02 13.81 0.43
N TYR A 5 -2.23 13.05 1.19
CA TYR A 5 -1.13 13.58 1.99
C TYR A 5 -0.07 14.28 1.11
N ASP A 6 0.37 13.61 0.03
CA ASP A 6 1.43 14.13 -0.83
C ASP A 6 0.94 15.35 -1.65
N CYS A 7 -0.32 15.38 -2.09
CA CYS A 7 -0.91 16.57 -2.72
C CYS A 7 -0.94 17.78 -1.77
N MET A 8 -1.22 17.55 -0.48
CA MET A 8 -1.24 18.62 0.52
C MET A 8 0.15 19.24 0.74
N GLU A 9 1.21 18.43 0.67
CA GLU A 9 2.60 18.94 0.73
C GLU A 9 2.92 19.85 -0.47
N GLU A 10 2.26 19.64 -1.60
CA GLU A 10 2.35 20.50 -2.80
C GLU A 10 1.34 21.66 -2.80
N GLY A 11 0.58 21.86 -1.71
CA GLY A 11 -0.46 22.89 -1.61
C GLY A 11 -1.71 22.62 -2.45
N LYS A 12 -1.90 21.39 -2.94
CA LYS A 12 -3.08 20.98 -3.71
C LYS A 12 -4.13 20.37 -2.81
N ASP A 13 -5.39 20.74 -3.02
CA ASP A 13 -6.52 20.15 -2.32
C ASP A 13 -7.13 19.01 -3.15
N THR A 14 -6.65 17.78 -2.95
CA THR A 14 -7.11 16.58 -3.67
C THR A 14 -7.63 15.53 -2.69
N GLU A 15 -8.78 14.95 -2.99
CA GLU A 15 -9.37 13.88 -2.17
C GLU A 15 -8.53 12.59 -2.27
N ALA A 16 -8.40 11.89 -1.14
CA ALA A 16 -7.82 10.56 -1.10
C ALA A 16 -8.90 9.49 -1.38
N VAL A 17 -8.49 8.45 -2.09
CA VAL A 17 -9.30 7.28 -2.47
C VAL A 17 -8.83 6.00 -1.80
N ALA A 18 -7.63 6.01 -1.21
CA ALA A 18 -7.02 4.86 -0.55
C ALA A 18 -6.11 5.29 0.61
N VAL A 19 -5.67 4.30 1.38
CA VAL A 19 -4.71 4.46 2.48
C VAL A 19 -3.51 3.55 2.22
N CYS A 20 -2.30 4.09 2.38
CA CYS A 20 -1.08 3.29 2.31
C CYS A 20 -1.08 2.22 3.41
N ILE A 21 -0.97 0.94 3.04
CA ILE A 21 -0.97 -0.17 4.00
C ILE A 21 0.21 -0.14 4.98
N VAL A 22 1.32 0.51 4.60
CA VAL A 22 2.55 0.57 5.40
C VAL A 22 2.56 1.77 6.37
N CYS A 23 2.32 2.98 5.86
CA CYS A 23 2.50 4.22 6.65
C CYS A 23 1.20 4.96 6.98
N GLY A 24 0.05 4.55 6.44
CA GLY A 24 -1.25 5.14 6.75
C GLY A 24 -1.56 6.48 6.06
N LYS A 25 -0.71 6.98 5.16
CA LYS A 25 -1.03 8.18 4.34
C LYS A 25 -2.31 7.97 3.54
N GLY A 26 -3.17 8.99 3.47
CA GLY A 26 -4.26 9.07 2.48
C GLY A 26 -3.69 9.39 1.10
N LEU A 27 -4.12 8.68 0.06
CA LEU A 27 -3.55 8.77 -1.29
C LEU A 27 -4.64 8.98 -2.34
N CYS A 28 -4.39 9.87 -3.29
CA CYS A 28 -5.16 9.97 -4.53
C CYS A 28 -4.70 8.90 -5.53
N MET A 29 -5.37 8.80 -6.69
CA MET A 29 -5.00 7.84 -7.74
C MET A 29 -3.55 8.01 -8.22
N ASP A 30 -3.04 9.25 -8.29
CA ASP A 30 -1.68 9.53 -8.79
C ASP A 30 -0.58 9.17 -7.79
N HIS A 31 -0.84 9.34 -6.49
CA HIS A 31 0.10 9.06 -5.41
C HIS A 31 -0.05 7.65 -4.81
N SER A 32 -0.85 6.80 -5.44
CA SER A 32 -1.05 5.41 -5.04
C SER A 32 -0.55 4.44 -6.09
N LYS A 33 -0.05 3.30 -5.63
CA LYS A 33 0.30 2.16 -6.45
C LYS A 33 -0.36 0.92 -5.89
N GLU A 34 -1.00 0.16 -6.77
CA GLU A 34 -1.47 -1.18 -6.47
C GLU A 34 -0.36 -2.19 -6.73
N LEU A 35 -0.15 -3.10 -5.78
CA LEU A 35 0.77 -4.21 -5.92
C LEU A 35 0.18 -5.49 -5.33
N PRO A 36 0.45 -6.66 -5.93
CA PRO A 36 0.03 -7.94 -5.39
C PRO A 36 0.96 -8.33 -4.24
N LEU A 37 0.44 -8.40 -3.00
CA LEU A 37 1.20 -8.92 -1.86
C LEU A 37 0.72 -10.33 -1.48
N PRO A 38 1.65 -11.29 -1.22
CA PRO A 38 1.29 -12.59 -0.67
C PRO A 38 0.56 -12.44 0.65
N VAL A 39 -0.48 -13.25 0.86
CA VAL A 39 -1.27 -13.23 2.09
C VAL A 39 -1.27 -14.61 2.73
N SER A 40 -1.11 -14.62 4.05
CA SER A 40 -1.20 -15.82 4.85
C SER A 40 -2.41 -15.78 5.78
N VAL A 41 -3.00 -16.95 6.03
CA VAL A 41 -4.17 -17.11 6.91
C VAL A 41 -3.88 -18.15 7.99
N GLY A 42 -4.60 -18.07 9.11
CA GLY A 42 -4.44 -18.94 10.26
C GLY A 42 -3.66 -18.28 11.39
N ASN A 43 -3.41 -19.06 12.44
CA ASN A 43 -2.68 -18.61 13.63
C ASN A 43 -1.41 -19.44 13.78
N PRO A 44 -0.29 -18.87 14.24
CA PRO A 44 0.91 -19.64 14.56
C PRO A 44 0.59 -20.82 15.51
N PRO A 45 1.15 -22.02 15.27
CA PRO A 45 2.09 -22.36 14.20
C PRO A 45 1.42 -22.74 12.85
N ASN A 46 0.10 -22.83 12.77
CA ASN A 46 -0.65 -23.34 11.63
C ASN A 46 -1.02 -22.25 10.61
N VAL A 47 -0.02 -21.60 10.03
CA VAL A 47 -0.19 -20.57 8.99
C VAL A 47 -0.16 -21.19 7.59
N LYS A 48 -1.03 -20.74 6.69
CA LYS A 48 -1.07 -21.17 5.28
C LYS A 48 -0.97 -19.97 4.34
N HIS A 49 -0.11 -20.05 3.33
CA HIS A 49 -0.10 -19.09 2.23
C HIS A 49 -1.31 -19.31 1.31
N LEU A 50 -1.96 -18.23 0.91
CA LEU A 50 -3.00 -18.28 -0.11
C LEU A 50 -2.39 -18.45 -1.51
N HIS A 51 -3.13 -19.11 -2.40
CA HIS A 51 -2.71 -19.38 -3.78
C HIS A 51 -2.54 -18.10 -4.60
N ASN A 52 -3.35 -17.07 -4.32
CA ASN A 52 -3.30 -15.78 -4.99
C ASN A 52 -2.88 -14.69 -4.02
N SER A 53 -1.99 -13.81 -4.48
CA SER A 53 -1.73 -12.53 -3.84
C SER A 53 -2.98 -11.64 -3.88
N LEU A 54 -3.12 -10.75 -2.91
CA LEU A 54 -4.21 -9.76 -2.89
C LEU A 54 -3.67 -8.37 -3.24
N PRO A 55 -4.48 -7.54 -3.92
CA PRO A 55 -4.10 -6.17 -4.22
C PRO A 55 -3.97 -5.37 -2.92
N ARG A 56 -2.86 -4.65 -2.79
CA ARG A 56 -2.58 -3.72 -1.69
C ARG A 56 -2.21 -2.37 -2.27
N ILE A 57 -2.59 -1.31 -1.56
CA ILE A 57 -2.27 0.05 -1.97
C ILE A 57 -1.11 0.58 -1.12
N MET A 58 -0.10 1.12 -1.79
CA MET A 58 1.06 1.76 -1.17
C MET A 58 1.32 3.13 -1.78
N CYS A 59 1.93 4.03 -0.99
CA CYS A 59 2.49 5.27 -1.54
C CYS A 59 3.83 4.99 -2.22
N ASN A 60 4.23 5.89 -3.11
CA ASN A 60 5.49 5.76 -3.85
C ASN A 60 6.71 5.65 -2.92
N TYR A 61 6.73 6.40 -1.81
CA TYR A 61 7.83 6.31 -0.85
C TYR A 61 7.94 4.91 -0.23
N CYS A 62 6.86 4.35 0.30
CA CYS A 62 6.91 3.03 0.90
C CYS A 62 7.23 1.96 -0.16
N LEU A 63 6.65 2.06 -1.35
CA LEU A 63 6.95 1.12 -2.43
C LEU A 63 8.46 1.06 -2.72
N SER A 64 9.11 2.22 -2.88
CA SER A 64 10.54 2.29 -3.20
C SER A 64 11.49 1.95 -2.05
N ASN A 65 10.99 1.86 -0.81
CA ASN A 65 11.85 1.70 0.38
C ASN A 65 11.53 0.46 1.23
N THR A 66 10.44 -0.26 0.94
CA THR A 66 10.04 -1.43 1.73
C THR A 66 9.81 -2.69 0.89
N ILE A 67 9.88 -2.58 -0.42
CA ILE A 67 9.86 -3.72 -1.33
C ILE A 67 11.24 -3.82 -1.96
N GLU A 68 11.92 -4.93 -1.70
CA GLU A 68 13.08 -5.36 -2.48
C GLU A 68 12.59 -6.43 -3.47
N ASP A 69 13.11 -6.45 -4.70
CA ASP A 69 12.91 -7.55 -5.65
C ASP A 69 13.58 -8.82 -5.09
N GLY A 70 12.90 -9.49 -4.16
CA GLY A 70 13.49 -10.54 -3.33
C GLY A 70 12.77 -11.87 -3.49
N PHE A 71 12.99 -12.57 -4.61
CA PHE A 71 12.92 -14.02 -4.72
C PHE A 71 13.82 -14.50 -5.88
N ASP A 72 15.14 -14.58 -5.63
CA ASP A 72 16.01 -15.60 -6.25
C ASP A 72 16.03 -16.83 -5.33
#